data_AF-A0ABD0RCW9-F1
#
_entry.id   AF-A0ABD0RCW9-F1
#
_cell.length_a   1.000
_cell.length_b   1.000
_cell.length_c   1.000
_cell.angle_alpha   90.00
_cell.angle_beta   90.00
_cell.angle_gamma   90.00
#
_symmetry.space_group_name_H-M   'P 1'
#
loop_
_entity.id
_entity.type
_entity.pdbx_description
1 polymer ?
#
loop_
_entity_poly.entity_id
_entity_poly.type
_entity_poly.pdbx_seq_one_letter_code
_entity_poly.pdbx_strand_id
1 'polypeptide(L)'
;MAQFEEVSQKSKLHPKPEGLTLQYGTAGFRTQAKHLDHIMFRMGLLATLRSKKTKSTIGVMVTASHNPEEDNGVKLIDPMGEMVTATWEGYATQLANAEQDSLLEELKDIIEKEDIDMSEPASVYVGKDT
;
A
#
# COMPACT_ATOMS: atom_id res chain seq x y z
N MET A 1 4.03 -13.74 14.47
CA MET A 1 3.28 -14.90 13.92
C MET A 1 1.78 -14.66 13.92
N ALA A 2 1.13 -14.37 15.06
CA ALA A 2 -0.31 -14.08 15.11
C ALA A 2 -0.76 -12.90 14.21
N GLN A 3 0.05 -11.84 14.14
CA GLN A 3 -0.28 -10.65 13.34
C GLN A 3 -0.31 -10.91 11.83
N PHE A 4 0.55 -11.79 11.30
CA PHE A 4 0.54 -12.12 9.87
C PHE A 4 -0.65 -13.02 9.49
N GLU A 5 -1.06 -13.90 10.39
CA GLU A 5 -2.29 -14.68 10.18
C GLU A 5 -3.50 -13.76 10.11
N GLU A 6 -3.60 -12.78 11.03
CA GLU A 6 -4.67 -11.78 11.01
C GLU A 6 -4.65 -10.94 9.73
N VAL A 7 -3.47 -10.54 9.24
CA VAL A 7 -3.32 -9.85 7.95
C VAL A 7 -3.85 -10.71 6.80
N SER A 8 -3.51 -11.99 6.75
CA SER A 8 -4.00 -12.90 5.70
C SER A 8 -5.52 -13.02 5.75
N GLN A 9 -6.11 -13.21 6.93
CA GLN A 9 -7.57 -13.32 7.06
C GLN A 9 -8.28 -12.02 6.69
N LYS A 10 -7.77 -10.85 7.10
CA LYS A 10 -8.33 -9.54 6.71
C LYS A 10 -8.18 -9.27 5.21
N SER A 11 -7.08 -9.69 4.59
CA SER A 11 -6.87 -9.56 3.14
C SER A 11 -7.94 -10.29 2.33
N LYS A 12 -8.47 -11.42 2.82
CA LYS A 12 -9.54 -12.16 2.12
C LYS A 12 -10.84 -11.37 2.00
N LEU A 13 -11.06 -10.35 2.83
CA LEU A 13 -12.20 -9.44 2.73
C LEU A 13 -12.02 -8.43 1.58
N HIS A 14 -10.82 -8.33 1.04
CA HIS A 14 -10.42 -7.41 -0.03
C HIS A 14 -9.74 -8.17 -1.18
N PRO A 15 -10.47 -9.07 -1.88
CA PRO A 15 -9.88 -9.95 -2.88
C PRO A 15 -9.35 -9.15 -4.09
N LYS A 16 -8.18 -9.55 -4.59
CA LYS A 16 -7.66 -9.06 -5.87
C LYS A 16 -8.55 -9.60 -7.01
N PRO A 17 -9.05 -8.74 -7.92
CA PRO A 17 -9.76 -9.19 -9.11
C PRO A 17 -8.86 -10.04 -10.02
N GLU A 18 -9.40 -11.14 -10.55
CA GLU A 18 -8.67 -12.05 -11.44
C GLU A 18 -8.18 -11.32 -12.70
N GLY A 19 -6.91 -11.56 -13.08
CA GLY A 19 -6.29 -10.95 -14.26
C GLY A 19 -5.95 -9.46 -14.14
N LEU A 20 -6.32 -8.79 -13.04
CA LEU A 20 -5.98 -7.38 -12.84
C LEU A 20 -4.50 -7.24 -12.48
N THR A 21 -3.79 -6.42 -13.24
CA THR A 21 -2.42 -5.99 -12.94
C THR A 21 -2.36 -4.47 -12.99
N LEU A 22 -1.81 -3.86 -11.95
CA LEU A 22 -1.68 -2.40 -11.83
C LEU A 22 -0.25 -2.01 -11.50
N GLN A 23 0.21 -0.90 -12.05
CA GLN A 23 1.53 -0.34 -11.74
C GLN A 23 1.38 0.88 -10.84
N TYR A 24 2.23 1.01 -9.82
CA TYR A 24 2.35 2.24 -9.07
C TYR A 24 3.11 3.25 -9.93
N GLY A 25 2.41 4.28 -10.41
CA GLY A 25 3.01 5.37 -11.17
C GLY A 25 3.47 6.51 -10.27
N THR A 26 3.99 7.58 -10.88
CA THR A 26 4.43 8.81 -10.17
C THR A 26 3.35 9.38 -9.25
N ALA A 27 2.08 9.18 -9.58
CA ALA A 27 0.94 9.69 -8.82
C ALA A 27 0.21 8.62 -7.98
N GLY A 28 0.86 7.48 -7.75
CA GLY A 28 0.29 6.31 -7.09
C GLY A 28 -0.54 5.42 -8.03
N PHE A 29 -1.43 4.62 -7.44
CA PHE A 29 -2.41 3.85 -8.19
C PHE A 29 -3.60 4.73 -8.56
N ARG A 30 -4.04 4.66 -9.81
CA ARG A 30 -5.27 5.31 -10.29
C ARG A 30 -5.97 4.43 -11.31
N THR A 31 -7.25 4.19 -11.09
CA THR A 31 -8.15 3.44 -11.98
C THR A 31 -9.59 3.61 -11.48
N GLN A 32 -10.54 2.93 -12.10
CA GLN A 32 -11.94 2.91 -11.63
C GLN A 32 -11.98 2.42 -10.18
N ALA A 33 -12.74 3.13 -9.34
CA ALA A 33 -12.80 2.89 -7.89
C ALA A 33 -13.12 1.43 -7.52
N LYS A 34 -13.95 0.75 -8.33
CA LYS A 34 -14.32 -0.66 -8.15
C LYS A 34 -13.13 -1.65 -8.19
N HIS A 35 -11.98 -1.24 -8.71
CA HIS A 35 -10.78 -2.07 -8.81
C HIS A 35 -9.76 -1.80 -7.70
N LEU A 36 -10.01 -0.83 -6.82
CA LEU A 36 -9.03 -0.34 -5.86
C LEU A 36 -9.14 -0.94 -4.45
N ASP A 37 -10.17 -1.70 -4.12
CA ASP A 37 -10.39 -2.18 -2.74
C ASP A 37 -9.18 -2.95 -2.16
N HIS A 38 -8.71 -3.98 -2.86
CA HIS A 38 -7.48 -4.71 -2.48
C HIS A 38 -6.22 -3.83 -2.48
N ILE A 39 -6.15 -2.82 -3.36
CA ILE A 39 -5.02 -1.88 -3.41
C ILE A 39 -5.01 -1.03 -2.15
N MET A 40 -6.15 -0.49 -1.72
CA MET A 40 -6.28 0.34 -0.52
C MET A 40 -5.83 -0.44 0.72
N PHE A 41 -6.29 -1.68 0.87
CA PHE A 41 -5.88 -2.55 1.97
C PHE A 41 -4.36 -2.77 1.99
N ARG A 42 -3.79 -3.16 0.85
CA ARG A 42 -2.36 -3.48 0.75
C ARG A 42 -1.46 -2.24 0.88
N MET A 43 -1.92 -1.07 0.43
CA MET A 43 -1.20 0.20 0.62
C MET A 43 -1.19 0.64 2.09
N GLY A 44 -2.23 0.32 2.87
CA GLY A 44 -2.20 0.49 4.32
C GLY A 44 -1.12 -0.36 5.01
N LEU A 45 -0.91 -1.59 4.54
CA LEU A 45 0.18 -2.46 5.02
C LEU A 45 1.54 -1.87 4.64
N LEU A 46 1.73 -1.44 3.40
CA LEU A 46 3.00 -0.86 2.96
C LEU A 46 3.31 0.46 3.66
N ALA A 47 2.32 1.34 3.85
CA ALA A 47 2.49 2.59 4.61
C ALA A 47 2.94 2.32 6.06
N THR A 48 2.40 1.26 6.67
CA THR A 48 2.82 0.79 8.00
C THR A 48 4.28 0.37 8.02
N LEU A 49 4.72 -0.42 7.04
CA LEU A 49 6.12 -0.82 6.91
C LEU A 49 7.04 0.39 6.66
N ARG A 50 6.61 1.33 5.82
CA ARG A 50 7.36 2.56 5.53
C ARG A 50 7.56 3.38 6.79
N SER A 51 6.50 3.55 7.59
CA SER A 51 6.56 4.33 8.83
C SER A 51 7.53 3.72 9.83
N LYS A 52 7.52 2.38 10.00
CA LYS A 52 8.48 1.67 10.85
C LYS A 52 9.92 1.88 10.36
N LYS A 53 10.14 1.75 9.04
CA LYS A 53 11.48 1.93 8.45
C LYS A 53 12.02 3.34 8.64
N THR A 54 11.20 4.36 8.43
CA THR A 54 11.62 5.77 8.53
C THR A 54 11.52 6.33 9.94
N LYS A 55 10.94 5.55 10.89
CA LYS A 55 10.63 5.97 12.26
C LYS A 55 9.88 7.30 12.30
N SER A 56 8.99 7.49 11.33
CA SER A 56 8.34 8.76 11.02
C SER A 56 6.91 8.55 10.56
N THR A 57 6.11 9.62 10.55
CA THR A 57 4.74 9.59 10.05
C THR A 57 4.74 9.46 8.52
N ILE A 58 3.85 8.60 8.00
CA ILE A 58 3.60 8.43 6.56
C ILE A 58 2.18 8.90 6.24
N GLY A 59 2.05 9.67 5.16
CA GLY A 59 0.77 10.09 4.64
C GLY A 59 0.22 9.09 3.62
N VAL A 60 -1.10 8.95 3.59
CA VAL A 60 -1.84 8.28 2.53
C VAL A 60 -2.89 9.25 2.04
N MET A 61 -2.91 9.53 0.74
CA MET A 61 -3.93 10.37 0.13
C MET A 61 -4.76 9.56 -0.85
N VAL A 62 -6.08 9.50 -0.60
CA VAL A 62 -7.07 8.88 -1.48
C VAL A 62 -7.68 9.96 -2.36
N THR A 63 -7.36 9.92 -3.66
CA THR A 63 -7.84 10.91 -4.64
C THR A 63 -7.46 10.48 -6.06
N ALA A 64 -8.31 10.80 -7.03
CA ALA A 64 -7.95 10.77 -8.45
C ALA A 64 -7.77 12.18 -9.06
N SER A 65 -7.75 13.22 -8.24
CA SER A 65 -7.42 14.60 -8.61
C SER A 65 -8.34 15.19 -9.69
N HIS A 66 -7.99 15.10 -10.97
CA HIS A 66 -8.75 15.66 -12.09
C HIS A 66 -9.46 14.60 -12.93
N ASN A 67 -9.32 13.33 -12.54
CA ASN A 67 -9.96 12.21 -13.20
C ASN A 67 -11.49 12.27 -13.03
N PRO A 68 -12.25 11.54 -13.88
CA PRO A 68 -13.69 11.35 -13.72
C PRO A 68 -14.09 10.81 -12.32
N GLU A 69 -15.34 11.04 -11.93
CA GLU A 69 -15.86 10.67 -10.61
C GLU A 69 -15.82 9.16 -10.33
N GLU A 70 -15.94 8.33 -11.38
CA GLU A 70 -15.86 6.88 -11.27
C GLU A 70 -14.44 6.36 -10.97
N ASP A 71 -13.42 7.19 -11.16
CA ASP A 71 -12.04 6.88 -10.83
C ASP A 71 -11.73 7.26 -9.39
N ASN A 72 -10.82 6.50 -8.78
CA ASN A 72 -10.17 6.92 -7.55
C ASN A 72 -8.67 6.58 -7.63
N GLY A 73 -7.95 6.83 -6.55
CA GLY A 73 -6.55 6.49 -6.48
C GLY A 73 -6.01 6.59 -5.08
N VAL A 74 -4.81 6.08 -4.89
CA VAL A 74 -4.08 6.17 -3.63
C VAL A 74 -2.62 6.43 -3.90
N LYS A 75 -2.06 7.38 -3.15
CA LYS A 75 -0.62 7.67 -3.13
C LYS A 75 -0.11 7.74 -1.69
N LEU A 76 1.10 7.22 -1.50
CA LEU A 76 1.87 7.34 -0.26
C LEU A 76 2.72 8.62 -0.28
N ILE A 77 2.82 9.26 0.87
CA ILE A 77 3.58 10.50 1.09
C ILE A 77 4.60 10.24 2.18
N ASP A 78 5.87 10.48 1.86
CA ASP A 78 7.00 10.31 2.78
C ASP A 78 7.07 11.47 3.81
N PRO A 79 7.92 11.35 4.85
CA PRO A 79 7.83 12.20 6.03
C PRO A 79 7.92 13.72 5.82
N MET A 80 8.63 14.19 4.78
CA MET A 80 8.77 15.62 4.48
C MET A 80 7.77 16.11 3.42
N GLY A 81 6.75 15.30 3.09
CA GLY A 81 5.71 15.62 2.12
C GLY A 81 6.04 15.23 0.68
N GLU A 82 7.20 14.59 0.46
CA GLU A 82 7.65 14.09 -0.82
C GLU A 82 6.95 12.79 -1.23
N MET A 83 7.11 12.43 -2.50
CA MET A 83 6.69 11.13 -3.01
C MET A 83 7.63 10.05 -2.49
N VAL A 84 7.10 8.84 -2.33
CA VAL A 84 7.94 7.69 -1.99
C VAL A 84 9.03 7.45 -3.02
N THR A 85 10.17 6.92 -2.58
CA THR A 85 11.29 6.59 -3.48
C THR A 85 10.89 5.55 -4.53
N ALA A 86 11.57 5.54 -5.68
CA ALA A 86 11.32 4.59 -6.78
C ALA A 86 11.39 3.11 -6.33
N THR A 87 12.28 2.78 -5.39
CA THR A 87 12.34 1.43 -4.79
C THR A 87 11.00 1.05 -4.12
N TRP A 88 10.39 1.99 -3.42
CA TRP A 88 9.12 1.78 -2.71
C TRP A 88 7.90 1.82 -3.63
N GLU A 89 7.98 2.50 -4.79
CA GLU A 89 7.00 2.32 -5.88
C GLU A 89 7.03 0.89 -6.43
N GLY A 90 8.23 0.30 -6.50
CA GLY A 90 8.45 -1.12 -6.83
C GLY A 90 7.74 -2.04 -5.84
N TYR A 91 7.95 -1.85 -4.54
CA TYR A 91 7.28 -2.62 -3.49
C TYR A 91 5.75 -2.42 -3.49
N ALA A 92 5.28 -1.21 -3.78
CA ALA A 92 3.86 -0.95 -3.93
C ALA A 92 3.24 -1.75 -5.08
N THR A 93 3.93 -1.77 -6.23
CA THR A 93 3.53 -2.57 -7.40
C THR A 93 3.57 -4.07 -7.11
N GLN A 94 4.63 -4.56 -6.45
CA GLN A 94 4.78 -5.95 -6.03
C GLN A 94 3.61 -6.39 -5.14
N LEU A 95 3.33 -5.65 -4.06
CA LEU A 95 2.24 -5.97 -3.15
C LEU A 95 0.87 -5.85 -3.80
N ALA A 96 0.61 -4.80 -4.59
CA ALA A 96 -0.65 -4.64 -5.30
C ALA A 96 -1.01 -5.84 -6.18
N ASN A 97 0.00 -6.44 -6.83
CA ASN A 97 -0.21 -7.53 -7.77
C ASN A 97 -0.06 -8.93 -7.16
N ALA A 98 0.39 -9.04 -5.90
CA ALA A 98 0.54 -10.32 -5.21
C ALA A 98 -0.77 -11.13 -5.22
N GLU A 99 -0.67 -12.44 -5.39
CA GLU A 99 -1.83 -13.31 -5.17
C GLU A 99 -2.10 -13.46 -3.68
N GLN A 100 -3.31 -13.88 -3.32
CA GLN A 100 -3.70 -13.99 -1.91
C GLN A 100 -2.74 -14.90 -1.12
N ASP A 101 -2.26 -15.99 -1.72
CA ASP A 101 -1.37 -16.94 -1.07
C ASP A 101 0.08 -16.44 -0.99
N SER A 102 0.50 -15.55 -1.88
CA SER A 102 1.86 -14.99 -1.88
C SER A 102 1.98 -13.70 -1.07
N LEU A 103 0.88 -13.02 -0.74
CA LEU A 103 0.90 -11.71 -0.06
C LEU A 103 1.79 -11.69 1.21
N LEU A 104 1.72 -12.73 2.04
CA LEU A 104 2.53 -12.79 3.25
C LEU A 104 4.03 -12.99 2.98
N GLU A 105 4.37 -13.70 1.91
CA GLU A 105 5.76 -13.89 1.47
C GLU A 105 6.32 -12.55 1.00
N GLU A 106 5.58 -11.82 0.15
CA GLU A 106 5.98 -10.51 -0.35
C GLU A 106 6.17 -9.48 0.77
N LEU A 107 5.30 -9.48 1.79
CA LEU A 107 5.46 -8.61 2.96
C LEU A 107 6.73 -8.93 3.76
N LYS A 108 7.04 -10.22 3.94
CA LYS A 108 8.25 -10.65 4.66
C LYS A 108 9.51 -10.31 3.88
N ASP A 109 9.49 -10.49 2.56
CA ASP A 109 10.58 -10.13 1.66
C ASP A 109 10.90 -8.62 1.75
N ILE A 110 9.87 -7.75 1.75
CA ILE A 110 10.07 -6.30 1.93
C ILE A 110 10.66 -5.99 3.31
N ILE A 111 10.16 -6.62 4.38
CA ILE A 111 10.67 -6.44 5.75
C ILE A 111 12.16 -6.80 5.83
N GLU A 112 12.57 -7.90 5.19
CA GLU A 112 13.96 -8.36 5.17
C GLU A 112 14.84 -7.44 4.33
N LYS A 113 14.43 -7.12 3.09
CA LYS A 113 15.20 -6.27 2.17
C LYS A 113 15.45 -4.88 2.72
N GLU A 114 14.44 -4.30 3.38
CA GLU A 114 14.54 -2.96 3.95
C GLU A 114 15.03 -2.98 5.40
N ASP A 115 15.38 -4.14 5.98
CA ASP A 115 15.82 -4.26 7.38
C ASP A 115 14.89 -3.50 8.34
N ILE A 116 13.59 -3.87 8.31
CA ILE A 116 12.54 -3.18 9.05
C ILE A 116 12.43 -3.77 10.46
N ASP A 117 12.69 -2.95 11.47
CA ASP A 117 12.41 -3.31 12.85
C ASP A 117 10.89 -3.32 13.11
N MET A 118 10.32 -4.51 13.23
CA MET A 118 8.90 -4.70 13.45
C MET A 118 8.42 -4.26 14.84
N SER A 119 9.34 -4.03 15.79
CA SER A 119 9.03 -3.52 17.13
C SER A 119 8.77 -2.01 17.17
N GLU A 120 9.25 -1.26 16.16
CA GLU A 120 9.03 0.19 16.06
C GLU A 120 7.53 0.50 15.91
N PRO A 121 6.99 1.53 16.56
CA PRO A 121 5.60 1.94 16.33
C PRO A 121 5.44 2.48 14.90
N ALA A 122 4.23 2.34 14.34
CA ALA A 122 3.87 2.95 13.06
C ALA A 122 2.90 4.12 13.29
N SER A 123 3.07 5.18 12.50
CA SER A 123 2.22 6.38 12.47
C SER A 123 1.81 6.66 11.03
N VAL A 124 0.53 6.53 10.73
CA VAL A 124 -0.02 6.72 9.38
C VAL A 124 -1.24 7.64 9.44
N TYR A 125 -1.27 8.65 8.58
CA TYR A 125 -2.39 9.60 8.47
C TYR A 125 -3.02 9.48 7.08
N VAL A 126 -4.36 9.39 7.04
CA VAL A 126 -5.11 9.24 5.80
C VAL A 126 -5.90 10.52 5.53
N GLY A 127 -5.75 11.07 4.33
CA GLY A 127 -6.60 12.12 3.77
C GLY A 127 -7.38 11.60 2.56
N LYS A 128 -8.54 12.19 2.29
CA LYS A 128 -9.31 11.92 1.06
C LYS A 128 -9.91 13.21 0.49
N ASP A 129 -10.22 13.19 -0.80
CA ASP A 129 -11.10 14.19 -1.44
C ASP A 129 -12.60 13.91 -1.18
N THR A 130 -13.47 14.71 -1.80
CA THR A 130 -14.93 14.72 -1.54
C THR A 130 -15.62 13.53 -2.17
#